data_AF-V7CXL4-F1
#
_entry.id   AF-V7CXL4-F1
#
_cell.length_a   1.000
_cell.length_b   1.000
_cell.length_c   1.000
_cell.angle_alpha   90.00
_cell.angle_beta   90.00
_cell.angle_gamma   90.00
#
_symmetry.space_group_name_H-M   'P 1'
#
loop_
_entity.id
_entity.type
_entity.pdbx_description
1 polymer ?
#
loop_
_entity_poly.entity_id
_entity_poly.type
_entity_poly.pdbx_seq_one_letter_code
_entity_poly.pdbx_strand_id
1 'polypeptide(L)'
;MRFIKMAVTIDRHQGFGPFSRSQRCKLQSYGHLDPNVLELSQTGGTLSHSFELAFQADNIHRSFSTPCLPLTTLLGEELTYYPPRIEIVRGSGAPVHALVVEVAIALASGVQPVPIPSGLGGAYSFRNQNGINIAVAKPVDEEPFALNNPKGLGGQMLGQPGLKKSIRIGETAAAASTVPSHMPKVASLQRFVGHGFDAGELGPSFFSVASVHHIGILDIRIMNLDRHAGNMLVMKHDRNDASYGGMVAELVPIDHGFCLPEWLDDPYFEWLHWPQASIPFSDYELEYISKLDPFKDAEVLRADIPLLRESAIRVLIVCTILLKQAAAAGLCLAEIGQMMTRKFSGGQELPSEMENICLKVKCCIPRDSHSENCKEKTEGGSKCEDGDISFGDLNQGEWEAFLEVYGELLRSVFEDKKCKSKSWNIMEVTEL
;
A
#
# COMPACT_ATOMS: atom_id res chain seq x y z
N MET A 1 13.35 -2.29 -11.35
CA MET A 1 12.10 -1.50 -11.33
C MET A 1 12.36 -0.13 -10.76
N ARG A 2 11.74 0.91 -11.33
CA ARG A 2 11.86 2.26 -10.79
C ARG A 2 10.62 2.57 -9.97
N PHE A 3 10.81 2.86 -8.69
CA PHE A 3 9.78 3.47 -7.86
C PHE A 3 9.35 4.80 -8.51
N ILE A 4 8.05 5.00 -8.65
CA ILE A 4 7.48 6.32 -8.95
C ILE A 4 6.49 6.62 -7.82
N LYS A 5 7.02 6.81 -6.61
CA LYS A 5 6.32 7.46 -5.52
C LYS A 5 7.00 8.81 -5.30
N MET A 6 6.22 9.88 -5.32
CA MET A 6 6.66 11.25 -5.11
C MET A 6 5.70 11.91 -4.13
N ALA A 7 6.24 12.73 -3.24
CA ALA A 7 5.43 13.62 -2.40
C ALA A 7 5.58 15.05 -2.91
N VAL A 8 4.44 15.72 -3.08
CA VAL A 8 4.37 17.11 -3.53
C VAL A 8 3.58 17.93 -2.53
N THR A 9 4.00 19.17 -2.32
CA THR A 9 3.25 20.20 -1.61
C THR A 9 2.48 21.01 -2.64
N ILE A 10 1.22 21.30 -2.34
CA ILE A 10 0.35 22.12 -3.17
C ILE A 10 -0.16 23.28 -2.31
N ASP A 11 0.28 24.49 -2.65
CA ASP A 11 -0.08 25.72 -1.95
C ASP A 11 -1.53 26.14 -2.24
N ARG A 12 -2.22 26.60 -1.20
CA ARG A 12 -3.65 26.90 -1.24
C ARG A 12 -3.89 28.34 -1.67
N HIS A 13 -4.34 28.48 -2.91
CA HIS A 13 -5.32 29.53 -3.22
C HIS A 13 -6.62 29.00 -3.86
N GLN A 14 -6.65 27.90 -4.63
CA GLN A 14 -7.90 27.29 -5.13
C GLN A 14 -7.88 25.76 -5.41
N GLY A 15 -6.79 25.03 -5.15
CA GLY A 15 -6.50 23.73 -5.80
C GLY A 15 -7.21 22.46 -5.29
N PHE A 16 -7.92 22.45 -4.17
CA PHE A 16 -8.71 21.28 -3.75
C PHE A 16 -10.05 21.78 -3.22
N GLY A 17 -11.06 21.80 -4.09
CA GLY A 17 -12.40 22.25 -3.74
C GLY A 17 -13.07 21.34 -2.71
N PRO A 18 -13.91 21.87 -1.80
CA PRO A 18 -14.66 21.06 -0.85
C PRO A 18 -15.62 20.10 -1.57
N PHE A 19 -15.77 18.88 -1.02
CA PHE A 19 -16.69 17.88 -1.53
C PHE A 19 -18.13 18.41 -1.42
N SER A 20 -18.75 18.79 -2.54
CA SER A 20 -20.18 19.12 -2.55
C SER A 20 -20.98 17.82 -2.42
N ARG A 21 -21.58 17.62 -1.25
CA ARG A 21 -22.39 16.45 -0.91
C ARG A 21 -23.60 16.36 -1.85
N SER A 22 -23.57 15.42 -2.78
CA SER A 22 -24.80 14.89 -3.39
C SER A 22 -25.13 13.57 -2.70
N GLN A 23 -26.30 13.51 -2.05
CA GLN A 23 -26.77 12.27 -1.43
C GLN A 23 -27.15 11.24 -2.49
N ARG A 24 -26.54 10.05 -2.41
CA ARG A 24 -26.97 8.71 -2.89
C ARG A 24 -25.97 8.07 -3.87
N CYS A 25 -25.27 7.05 -3.37
CA CYS A 25 -25.31 5.69 -3.92
C CYS A 25 -24.59 4.76 -2.92
N LYS A 26 -25.27 3.72 -2.45
CA LYS A 26 -24.70 2.67 -1.58
C LYS A 26 -24.64 1.38 -2.37
N LEU A 27 -23.45 1.01 -2.82
CA LEU A 27 -23.03 -0.37 -3.08
C LEU A 27 -21.50 -0.40 -2.85
N GLN A 28 -21.03 -1.20 -1.90
CA GLN A 28 -19.61 -1.50 -1.71
C GLN A 28 -19.46 -3.00 -1.47
N SER A 29 -18.54 -3.61 -2.23
CA SER A 29 -17.99 -4.94 -2.03
C SER A 29 -16.88 -4.83 -0.97
N TYR A 30 -16.87 -5.72 0.02
CA TYR A 30 -15.88 -5.74 1.09
C TYR A 30 -14.98 -6.97 0.95
N GLY A 31 -13.66 -6.74 0.91
CA GLY A 31 -12.65 -7.74 1.30
C GLY A 31 -12.42 -7.67 2.82
N HIS A 32 -12.05 -8.81 3.41
CA HIS A 32 -11.89 -9.08 4.85
C HIS A 32 -11.32 -7.88 5.66
N LEU A 33 -12.20 -7.17 6.38
CA LEU A 33 -11.82 -6.22 7.43
C LEU A 33 -11.53 -6.99 8.71
N ASP A 34 -10.56 -6.51 9.50
CA ASP A 34 -10.29 -7.03 10.85
C ASP A 34 -11.55 -6.84 11.72
N PRO A 35 -12.15 -7.91 12.26
CA PRO A 35 -13.39 -7.83 13.06
C PRO A 35 -13.24 -6.96 14.32
N ASN A 36 -12.02 -6.67 14.78
CA ASN A 36 -11.76 -5.86 15.96
C ASN A 36 -11.81 -4.33 15.73
N VAL A 37 -11.94 -3.86 14.49
CA VAL A 37 -12.12 -2.42 14.19
C VAL A 37 -13.48 -1.90 14.69
N LEU A 38 -14.46 -2.78 14.87
CA LEU A 38 -15.79 -2.44 15.38
C LEU A 38 -15.81 -2.12 16.89
N GLU A 39 -14.82 -2.59 17.67
CA GLU A 39 -14.82 -2.39 19.13
C GLU A 39 -14.24 -1.03 19.57
N LEU A 40 -13.39 -0.38 18.76
CA LEU A 40 -12.89 0.96 19.07
C LEU A 40 -13.96 2.07 18.98
N SER A 41 -15.18 1.74 18.54
CA SER A 41 -16.29 2.69 18.41
C SER A 41 -17.31 2.63 19.55
N GLN A 42 -17.11 1.77 20.56
CA GLN A 42 -18.07 1.56 21.65
C GLN A 42 -18.03 2.61 22.78
N THR A 43 -17.36 3.74 22.60
CA THR A 43 -17.47 4.89 23.52
C THR A 43 -18.15 6.07 22.84
N GLY A 44 -19.40 5.86 22.42
CA GLY A 44 -20.22 6.91 21.81
C GLY A 44 -21.55 6.37 21.32
N GLY A 45 -22.46 6.08 22.26
CA GLY A 45 -23.76 5.50 21.93
C GLY A 45 -24.64 6.43 21.10
N THR A 46 -24.67 6.28 19.77
CA THR A 46 -25.83 6.57 18.90
C THR A 46 -25.75 5.94 17.49
N LEU A 47 -25.13 4.76 17.32
CA LEU A 47 -25.01 4.12 15.99
C LEU A 47 -25.63 2.73 15.86
N SER A 48 -26.04 2.10 16.97
CA SER A 48 -26.61 0.75 16.96
C SER A 48 -28.02 0.64 16.39
N HIS A 49 -28.77 1.75 16.28
CA HIS A 49 -30.18 1.71 15.85
C HIS A 49 -30.39 1.93 14.34
N SER A 50 -29.33 2.19 13.56
CA SER A 50 -29.46 2.47 12.12
C SER A 50 -29.18 1.26 11.22
N PHE A 51 -28.93 0.08 11.79
CA PHE A 51 -28.50 -1.11 11.03
C PHE A 51 -29.63 -2.12 10.70
N GLU A 52 -30.82 -2.02 11.31
CA GLU A 52 -31.87 -3.07 11.20
C GLU A 52 -32.99 -2.81 10.18
N LEU A 53 -33.00 -1.71 9.43
CA LEU A 53 -34.10 -1.38 8.49
C LEU A 53 -33.76 -1.48 7.00
N ALA A 54 -32.64 -2.12 6.61
CA ALA A 54 -32.17 -2.15 5.22
C ALA A 54 -32.55 -3.41 4.41
N PHE A 55 -33.43 -4.27 4.91
CA PHE A 55 -33.91 -5.45 4.19
C PHE A 55 -35.37 -5.26 3.75
N GLN A 56 -35.61 -4.72 2.55
CA GLN A 56 -36.72 -5.13 1.67
C GLN A 56 -36.77 -4.38 0.32
N ALA A 57 -36.92 -5.18 -0.74
CA ALA A 57 -37.65 -4.98 -2.00
C ALA A 57 -37.10 -4.10 -3.15
N ASP A 58 -36.80 -4.82 -4.25
CA ASP A 58 -37.28 -4.72 -5.64
C ASP A 58 -37.00 -3.53 -6.60
N ASN A 59 -36.29 -3.91 -7.67
CA ASN A 59 -36.39 -3.61 -9.12
C ASN A 59 -37.08 -2.34 -9.68
N ILE A 60 -36.47 -1.84 -10.78
CA ILE A 60 -37.02 -1.15 -11.99
C ILE A 60 -36.60 0.33 -12.25
N HIS A 61 -35.87 0.49 -13.37
CA HIS A 61 -35.76 1.54 -14.42
C HIS A 61 -35.85 3.08 -14.20
N ARG A 62 -34.90 3.74 -14.90
CA ARG A 62 -34.92 4.98 -15.72
C ARG A 62 -34.85 6.37 -15.07
N SER A 63 -33.97 7.15 -15.71
CA SER A 63 -33.67 8.60 -15.76
C SER A 63 -34.70 9.59 -15.20
N PHE A 64 -34.24 10.72 -14.63
CA PHE A 64 -34.55 12.12 -15.03
C PHE A 64 -33.82 13.13 -14.09
N SER A 65 -33.71 14.36 -14.55
CA SER A 65 -32.69 15.38 -14.25
C SER A 65 -33.24 16.68 -13.60
N THR A 66 -32.45 17.29 -12.68
CA THR A 66 -32.30 18.76 -12.33
C THR A 66 -33.51 19.46 -11.63
N PRO A 67 -33.45 20.63 -10.91
CA PRO A 67 -32.42 21.70 -10.68
C PRO A 67 -32.15 22.02 -9.17
N CYS A 68 -31.30 22.93 -8.64
CA CYS A 68 -31.07 24.37 -8.89
C CYS A 68 -29.78 24.92 -8.19
N LEU A 69 -29.09 25.84 -8.89
CA LEU A 69 -28.47 27.15 -8.53
C LEU A 69 -27.54 27.40 -7.30
N PRO A 70 -26.54 28.31 -7.44
CA PRO A 70 -25.44 28.54 -6.48
C PRO A 70 -25.73 29.63 -5.45
N LEU A 71 -25.15 29.49 -4.24
CA LEU A 71 -25.14 30.55 -3.23
C LEU A 71 -23.82 31.32 -3.30
N THR A 72 -23.91 32.57 -3.74
CA THR A 72 -22.86 33.59 -3.65
C THR A 72 -22.63 33.96 -2.18
N THR A 73 -21.38 34.05 -1.74
CA THR A 73 -21.02 34.89 -0.60
C THR A 73 -19.91 35.84 -1.04
N LEU A 74 -20.27 37.12 -1.16
CA LEU A 74 -19.34 38.23 -1.31
C LEU A 74 -18.80 38.57 0.09
N LEU A 75 -17.50 38.39 0.30
CA LEU A 75 -16.70 39.28 1.12
C LEU A 75 -15.42 39.57 0.34
N GLY A 76 -15.24 40.85 0.01
CA GLY A 76 -14.07 41.34 -0.69
C GLY A 76 -12.87 41.38 0.24
N GLU A 77 -11.86 40.59 -0.10
CA GLU A 77 -10.48 40.87 0.22
C GLU A 77 -9.73 40.85 -1.12
N GLU A 78 -8.94 41.87 -1.39
CA GLU A 78 -8.00 41.88 -2.52
C GLU A 78 -6.97 40.76 -2.32
N LEU A 79 -7.32 39.55 -2.73
CA LEU A 79 -6.41 38.41 -2.76
C LEU A 79 -5.48 38.60 -3.96
N THR A 80 -4.25 39.00 -3.68
CA THR A 80 -3.13 38.92 -4.61
C THR A 80 -3.14 37.55 -5.29
N TYR A 81 -3.39 37.52 -6.60
CA TYR A 81 -3.54 36.32 -7.42
C TYR A 81 -2.17 35.65 -7.62
N TYR A 82 -1.66 34.98 -6.59
CA TYR A 82 -0.50 34.12 -6.76
C TYR A 82 -0.96 32.79 -7.37
N PRO A 83 -0.34 32.32 -8.47
CA PRO A 83 -0.67 31.03 -9.04
C PRO A 83 -0.41 29.93 -8.00
N PRO A 84 -1.26 28.89 -7.92
CA PRO A 84 -1.05 27.76 -7.02
C PRO A 84 0.35 27.17 -7.25
N ARG A 85 1.17 27.12 -6.20
CA ARG A 85 2.53 26.59 -6.26
C ARG A 85 2.52 25.10 -5.94
N ILE A 86 3.14 24.31 -6.82
CA ILE A 86 3.44 22.90 -6.54
C ILE A 86 4.94 22.79 -6.35
N GLU A 87 5.35 22.25 -5.22
CA GLU A 87 6.76 21.99 -4.93
C GLU A 87 6.96 20.50 -4.67
N ILE A 88 8.09 19.97 -5.15
CA ILE A 88 8.47 18.60 -4.85
C ILE A 88 9.02 18.59 -3.44
N VAL A 89 8.30 17.96 -2.51
CA VAL A 89 8.83 17.73 -1.16
C VAL A 89 9.85 16.60 -1.25
N ARG A 90 9.51 15.53 -1.98
CA ARG A 90 10.30 14.29 -2.08
C ARG A 90 10.08 13.58 -3.42
N GLY A 91 11.15 12.94 -3.91
CA GLY A 91 11.19 12.25 -5.20
C GLY A 91 12.22 12.89 -6.14
N SER A 92 13.00 12.06 -6.84
CA SER A 92 14.08 12.50 -7.72
C SER A 92 13.98 11.85 -9.10
N GLY A 93 14.51 12.54 -10.11
CA GLY A 93 14.62 12.03 -11.48
C GLY A 93 13.83 12.82 -12.52
N ALA A 94 14.28 12.73 -13.78
CA ALA A 94 13.67 13.47 -14.88
C ALA A 94 12.15 13.18 -15.09
N PRO A 95 11.66 11.92 -14.99
CA PRO A 95 10.23 11.63 -15.17
C PRO A 95 9.35 12.22 -14.06
N VAL A 96 9.90 12.26 -12.84
CA VAL A 96 9.28 12.85 -11.64
C VAL A 96 9.14 14.36 -11.81
N HIS A 97 10.23 15.03 -12.17
CA HIS A 97 10.22 16.47 -12.39
C HIS A 97 9.30 16.86 -13.55
N ALA A 98 9.30 16.10 -14.65
CA ALA A 98 8.42 16.34 -15.78
C ALA A 98 6.93 16.24 -15.40
N LEU A 99 6.55 15.26 -14.58
CA LEU A 99 5.17 15.14 -14.08
C LEU A 99 4.76 16.37 -13.27
N VAL A 100 5.62 16.80 -12.35
CA VAL A 100 5.32 17.94 -11.47
C VAL A 100 5.18 19.23 -12.26
N VAL A 101 6.06 19.45 -13.24
CA VAL A 101 5.96 20.59 -14.15
C VAL A 101 4.65 20.56 -14.94
N GLU A 102 4.26 19.39 -15.48
CA GLU A 102 3.00 19.22 -16.22
C GLU A 102 1.77 19.56 -15.36
N VAL A 103 1.75 19.07 -14.11
CA VAL A 103 0.69 19.36 -13.14
C VAL A 103 0.68 20.84 -12.73
N ALA A 104 1.86 21.45 -12.53
CA ALA A 104 1.97 22.87 -12.20
C ALA A 104 1.47 23.76 -13.33
N ILE A 105 1.78 23.43 -14.59
CA ILE A 105 1.27 24.13 -15.77
C ILE A 105 -0.26 24.04 -15.82
N ALA A 106 -0.83 22.85 -15.58
CA ALA A 106 -2.27 22.67 -15.56
C ALA A 106 -2.97 23.55 -14.50
N LEU A 107 -2.45 23.55 -13.26
CA LEU A 107 -2.97 24.38 -12.18
C LEU A 107 -2.83 25.89 -12.48
N ALA A 108 -1.67 26.32 -13.00
CA ALA A 108 -1.43 27.72 -13.38
C ALA A 108 -2.35 28.18 -14.53
N SER A 109 -2.83 27.23 -15.34
CA SER A 109 -3.80 27.46 -16.41
C SER A 109 -5.26 27.46 -15.92
N GLY A 110 -5.48 27.39 -14.60
CA GLY A 110 -6.81 27.36 -14.00
C GLY A 110 -7.52 26.00 -14.05
N VAL A 111 -6.83 24.93 -14.47
CA VAL A 111 -7.41 23.58 -14.45
C VAL A 111 -7.45 23.09 -13.00
N GLN A 112 -8.66 22.89 -12.47
CA GLN A 112 -8.85 22.41 -11.10
C GLN A 112 -8.78 20.88 -11.03
N PRO A 113 -8.19 20.31 -9.96
CA PRO A 113 -8.20 18.87 -9.71
C PRO A 113 -9.63 18.35 -9.53
N VAL A 114 -9.92 17.20 -10.12
CA VAL A 114 -11.25 16.58 -10.10
C VAL A 114 -11.29 15.52 -9.01
N PRO A 115 -12.19 15.62 -8.01
CA PRO A 115 -12.33 14.60 -6.98
C PRO A 115 -12.74 13.24 -7.56
N ILE A 116 -12.12 12.18 -7.08
CA ILE A 116 -12.48 10.81 -7.41
C ILE A 116 -13.53 10.35 -6.37
N PRO A 117 -14.73 9.92 -6.81
CA PRO A 117 -15.83 9.64 -5.89
C PRO A 117 -15.67 8.32 -5.14
N SER A 118 -14.96 7.34 -5.70
CA SER A 118 -14.66 6.04 -5.10
C SER A 118 -13.52 6.12 -4.05
N GLY A 119 -13.32 5.04 -3.31
CA GLY A 119 -12.28 4.92 -2.29
C GLY A 119 -12.70 5.41 -0.90
N LEU A 120 -11.83 5.18 0.08
CA LEU A 120 -12.05 5.46 1.51
C LEU A 120 -11.50 6.82 1.97
N GLY A 121 -10.68 7.48 1.14
CA GLY A 121 -10.07 8.77 1.42
C GLY A 121 -10.22 9.77 0.28
N GLY A 122 -9.51 10.89 0.39
CA GLY A 122 -9.39 11.90 -0.66
C GLY A 122 -8.47 11.43 -1.78
N ALA A 123 -8.98 11.42 -3.00
CA ALA A 123 -8.20 11.19 -4.21
C ALA A 123 -8.66 12.15 -5.30
N TYR A 124 -7.71 12.70 -6.06
CA TYR A 124 -7.96 13.75 -7.03
C TYR A 124 -7.23 13.45 -8.33
N SER A 125 -7.93 13.52 -9.46
CA SER A 125 -7.34 13.43 -10.78
C SER A 125 -6.94 14.82 -11.28
N PHE A 126 -5.68 14.98 -11.63
CA PHE A 126 -5.20 16.14 -12.38
C PHE A 126 -5.35 15.89 -13.87
N ARG A 127 -5.77 16.92 -14.60
CA ARG A 127 -5.93 16.90 -16.04
C ARG A 127 -5.13 18.01 -16.68
N ASN A 128 -4.67 17.81 -17.91
CA ASN A 128 -4.12 18.90 -18.72
C ASN A 128 -5.25 19.79 -19.30
N GLN A 129 -4.89 20.85 -20.01
CA GLN A 129 -5.84 21.78 -20.65
C GLN A 129 -6.78 21.10 -21.66
N ASN A 130 -6.39 19.94 -22.20
CA ASN A 130 -7.22 19.16 -23.12
C ASN A 130 -8.17 18.19 -22.40
N GLY A 131 -8.21 18.21 -21.06
CA GLY A 131 -9.04 17.32 -20.25
C GLY A 131 -8.48 15.90 -20.09
N ILE A 132 -7.26 15.62 -20.55
CA ILE A 132 -6.61 14.31 -20.42
C ILE A 132 -6.04 14.17 -19.02
N ASN A 133 -6.30 13.05 -18.35
CA ASN A 133 -5.75 12.77 -17.02
C ASN A 133 -4.21 12.64 -17.08
N ILE A 134 -3.51 13.34 -16.20
CA ILE A 134 -2.04 13.38 -16.13
C ILE A 134 -1.51 12.74 -14.84
N ALA A 135 -2.21 12.91 -13.72
CA ALA A 135 -1.79 12.43 -12.42
C ALA A 135 -2.98 12.14 -11.50
N VAL A 136 -2.75 11.30 -10.49
CA VAL A 136 -3.63 11.13 -9.35
C VAL A 136 -2.88 11.60 -8.11
N ALA A 137 -3.52 12.42 -7.29
CA ALA A 137 -2.99 12.82 -5.99
C ALA A 137 -3.87 12.33 -4.84
N LYS A 138 -3.23 11.90 -3.76
CA LYS A 138 -3.89 11.54 -2.50
C LYS A 138 -3.31 12.39 -1.37
N PRO A 139 -4.04 13.42 -0.90
CA PRO A 139 -3.59 14.27 0.20
C PRO A 139 -3.51 13.49 1.52
N VAL A 140 -2.44 13.75 2.28
CA VAL A 140 -2.14 13.02 3.52
C VAL A 140 -3.21 13.26 4.59
N ASP A 141 -3.73 14.48 4.67
CA ASP A 141 -4.75 14.88 5.63
C ASP A 141 -6.16 14.37 5.28
N GLU A 142 -6.32 13.72 4.12
CA GLU A 142 -7.59 13.19 3.63
C GLU A 142 -7.61 11.64 3.53
N GLU A 143 -6.57 10.95 4.01
CA GLU A 143 -6.54 9.49 4.11
C GLU A 143 -7.68 8.94 4.98
N PRO A 144 -8.02 7.63 4.88
CA PRO A 144 -8.93 7.00 5.83
C PRO A 144 -8.49 7.29 7.27
N PHE A 145 -9.44 7.69 8.12
CA PHE A 145 -9.25 8.15 9.51
C PHE A 145 -8.53 9.49 9.70
N ALA A 146 -7.94 10.08 8.66
CA ALA A 146 -7.33 11.40 8.76
C ALA A 146 -8.35 12.51 9.09
N LEU A 147 -7.85 13.58 9.72
CA LEU A 147 -8.66 14.70 10.22
C LEU A 147 -9.61 15.30 9.17
N ASN A 148 -9.15 15.46 7.93
CA ASN A 148 -9.91 16.09 6.85
C ASN A 148 -10.51 15.08 5.86
N ASN A 149 -10.68 13.81 6.25
CA ASN A 149 -11.24 12.77 5.40
C ASN A 149 -12.61 13.20 4.79
N PRO A 150 -12.73 13.30 3.46
CA PRO A 150 -13.93 13.81 2.80
C PRO A 150 -15.08 12.78 2.73
N LYS A 151 -14.84 11.53 3.13
CA LYS A 151 -15.80 10.41 3.04
C LYS A 151 -16.54 10.14 4.35
N GLY A 152 -16.26 10.91 5.41
CA GLY A 152 -16.90 10.76 6.71
C GLY A 152 -16.31 9.66 7.58
N LEU A 153 -15.16 9.10 7.19
CA LEU A 153 -14.34 8.18 7.97
C LEU A 153 -13.16 8.93 8.60
N GLY A 154 -13.39 10.11 9.18
CA GLY A 154 -12.34 10.95 9.76
C GLY A 154 -12.38 10.99 11.28
N GLY A 155 -11.39 11.65 11.90
CA GLY A 155 -11.40 11.98 13.33
C GLY A 155 -10.14 11.59 14.11
N GLN A 156 -9.15 10.98 13.46
CA GLN A 156 -7.87 10.61 14.06
C GLN A 156 -6.73 11.52 13.59
N MET A 157 -5.68 11.60 14.40
CA MET A 157 -4.49 12.42 14.12
C MET A 157 -3.47 11.66 13.25
N LEU A 158 -2.65 12.38 12.48
CA LEU A 158 -1.52 11.79 11.74
C LEU A 158 -0.60 10.99 12.69
N GLY A 159 -0.13 9.83 12.24
CA GLY A 159 0.68 8.90 13.03
C GLY A 159 -0.10 7.95 13.95
N GLN A 160 -1.44 8.07 14.05
CA GLN A 160 -2.29 7.08 14.72
C GLN A 160 -2.51 5.82 13.86
N PRO A 161 -2.87 4.65 14.44
CA PRO A 161 -3.16 3.45 13.68
C PRO A 161 -4.29 3.69 12.66
N GLY A 162 -4.06 3.33 11.40
CA GLY A 162 -5.03 3.45 10.32
C GLY A 162 -5.96 2.23 10.23
N LEU A 163 -6.54 2.01 9.05
CA LEU A 163 -7.47 0.90 8.80
C LEU A 163 -6.84 -0.48 9.05
N LYS A 164 -5.55 -0.62 8.73
CA LYS A 164 -4.71 -1.72 9.20
C LYS A 164 -3.93 -1.21 10.41
N LYS A 165 -4.02 -1.90 11.56
CA LYS A 165 -3.41 -1.46 12.83
C LYS A 165 -1.89 -1.23 12.69
N SER A 166 -1.25 -2.04 11.86
CA SER A 166 0.20 -2.01 11.56
C SER A 166 0.64 -0.87 10.65
N ILE A 167 -0.30 -0.13 10.05
CA ILE A 167 -0.07 1.00 9.15
C ILE A 167 -0.59 2.27 9.82
N ARG A 168 0.19 3.36 9.80
CA ARG A 168 -0.25 4.64 10.37
C ARG A 168 -0.74 5.61 9.31
N ILE A 169 -1.68 6.44 9.75
CA ILE A 169 -2.26 7.50 8.93
C ILE A 169 -1.15 8.49 8.56
N GLY A 170 -0.91 8.63 7.26
CA GLY A 170 -0.02 9.63 6.68
C GLY A 170 1.48 9.42 6.84
N GLU A 171 1.95 8.27 7.32
CA GLU A 171 3.40 8.01 7.41
C GLU A 171 4.02 7.72 6.03
N THR A 172 3.24 7.18 5.09
CA THR A 172 3.71 6.89 3.73
C THR A 172 3.76 8.13 2.83
N ALA A 173 3.20 9.25 3.28
CA ALA A 173 3.22 10.52 2.58
C ALA A 173 3.80 11.61 3.50
N ALA A 174 5.06 11.99 3.25
CA ALA A 174 5.85 12.86 4.11
C ALA A 174 5.12 14.17 4.53
N ALA A 175 4.61 14.25 5.76
CA ALA A 175 3.96 15.47 6.27
C ALA A 175 4.94 16.36 7.07
N ALA A 176 4.94 17.66 6.79
CA ALA A 176 5.50 18.67 7.69
C ALA A 176 4.38 19.18 8.62
N SER A 177 4.57 19.08 9.93
CA SER A 177 3.61 19.53 10.94
C SER A 177 3.84 20.99 11.33
N THR A 178 2.82 21.85 11.22
CA THR A 178 2.35 22.84 12.23
C THR A 178 1.28 23.75 11.61
N VAL A 179 0.22 24.01 12.38
CA VAL A 179 -1.03 24.69 11.95
C VAL A 179 -0.82 26.21 11.84
N PRO A 180 -1.03 26.79 10.65
CA PRO A 180 -2.10 27.79 10.44
C PRO A 180 -2.89 27.55 9.13
N SER A 181 -3.99 28.29 8.95
CA SER A 181 -4.99 28.20 7.85
C SER A 181 -4.48 28.44 6.41
N HIS A 182 -3.16 28.54 6.21
CA HIS A 182 -2.48 28.85 4.95
C HIS A 182 -1.26 27.94 4.67
N MET A 183 -1.26 26.69 5.15
CA MET A 183 -0.19 25.74 4.81
C MET A 183 -0.52 24.89 3.56
N PRO A 184 0.48 24.61 2.70
CA PRO A 184 0.33 23.77 1.52
C PRO A 184 -0.06 22.34 1.90
N LYS A 185 -0.97 21.73 1.12
CA LYS A 185 -1.34 20.32 1.29
C LYS A 185 -0.22 19.45 0.77
N VAL A 186 0.28 18.54 1.60
CA VAL A 186 1.15 17.47 1.13
C VAL A 186 0.27 16.36 0.55
N ALA A 187 0.68 15.81 -0.59
CA ALA A 187 0.02 14.69 -1.22
C ALA A 187 1.05 13.77 -1.87
N SER A 188 0.73 12.47 -1.91
CA SER A 188 1.37 11.60 -2.89
C SER A 188 0.90 11.98 -4.29
N LEU A 189 1.80 12.00 -5.27
CA LEU A 189 1.48 12.29 -6.68
C LEU A 189 1.96 11.13 -7.56
N GLN A 190 1.03 10.45 -8.19
CA GLN A 190 1.29 9.32 -9.09
C GLN A 190 0.92 9.70 -10.52
N ARG A 191 1.74 9.35 -11.50
CA ARG A 191 1.39 9.53 -12.92
C ARG A 191 0.14 8.71 -13.24
N PHE A 192 -0.81 9.32 -13.95
CA PHE A 192 -1.97 8.59 -14.44
C PHE A 192 -1.54 7.65 -15.57
N VAL A 193 -2.02 6.41 -15.50
CA VAL A 193 -1.75 5.38 -16.51
C VAL A 193 -3.06 5.06 -17.22
N GLY A 194 -3.05 5.19 -18.54
CA GLY A 194 -4.20 4.85 -19.38
C GLY A 194 -4.49 3.36 -19.33
N HIS A 195 -5.66 3.01 -18.81
CA HIS A 195 -6.13 1.63 -18.66
C HIS A 195 -7.57 1.51 -19.15
N GLY A 196 -7.95 0.31 -19.60
CA GLY A 196 -9.34 0.00 -19.93
C GLY A 196 -10.13 -0.48 -18.72
N PHE A 197 -9.48 -1.30 -17.90
CA PHE A 197 -10.08 -2.03 -16.78
C PHE A 197 -8.97 -2.46 -15.81
N ASP A 198 -9.36 -2.90 -14.61
CA ASP A 198 -8.46 -3.54 -13.66
C ASP A 198 -8.39 -5.06 -13.87
N ALA A 199 -7.47 -5.71 -13.16
CA ALA A 199 -7.23 -7.15 -13.30
C ALA A 199 -8.43 -8.01 -12.87
N GLY A 200 -9.40 -7.47 -12.13
CA GLY A 200 -10.62 -8.19 -11.73
C GLY A 200 -11.60 -8.41 -12.88
N GLU A 201 -11.50 -7.62 -13.95
CA GLU A 201 -12.35 -7.78 -15.15
C GLU A 201 -11.80 -8.83 -16.14
N LEU A 202 -10.54 -9.27 -15.97
CA LEU A 202 -9.91 -10.30 -16.80
C LEU A 202 -9.48 -11.51 -15.97
N GLY A 203 -9.52 -12.70 -16.58
CA GLY A 203 -8.93 -13.88 -15.97
C GLY A 203 -7.40 -13.79 -15.93
N PRO A 204 -6.72 -14.42 -14.95
CA PRO A 204 -5.27 -14.34 -14.82
C PRO A 204 -4.53 -14.85 -16.06
N SER A 205 -5.13 -15.74 -16.86
CA SER A 205 -4.57 -16.26 -18.12
C SER A 205 -4.17 -15.19 -19.15
N PHE A 206 -4.68 -13.97 -19.02
CA PHE A 206 -4.36 -12.86 -19.91
C PHE A 206 -3.10 -12.07 -19.48
N PHE A 207 -2.56 -12.30 -18.28
CA PHE A 207 -1.48 -11.47 -17.72
C PHE A 207 -0.09 -12.07 -17.96
N SER A 208 0.90 -11.20 -18.19
CA SER A 208 2.27 -11.67 -18.44
C SER A 208 2.94 -12.14 -17.17
N VAL A 209 3.69 -13.26 -17.30
CA VAL A 209 4.49 -13.81 -16.19
C VAL A 209 5.42 -12.74 -15.65
N ALA A 210 6.09 -12.02 -16.55
CA ALA A 210 6.97 -10.92 -16.20
C ALA A 210 6.23 -9.85 -15.38
N SER A 211 5.07 -9.36 -15.81
CA SER A 211 4.27 -8.38 -15.05
C SER A 211 3.90 -8.89 -13.64
N VAL A 212 3.49 -10.15 -13.52
CA VAL A 212 3.11 -10.75 -12.23
C VAL A 212 4.33 -10.88 -11.31
N HIS A 213 5.43 -11.43 -11.80
CA HIS A 213 6.70 -11.53 -11.07
C HIS A 213 7.19 -10.18 -10.60
N HIS A 214 7.12 -9.22 -11.50
CA HIS A 214 7.47 -7.84 -11.26
C HIS A 214 6.68 -7.24 -10.08
N ILE A 215 5.36 -7.34 -10.12
CA ILE A 215 4.49 -6.84 -9.04
C ILE A 215 4.80 -7.58 -7.73
N GLY A 216 4.92 -8.92 -7.77
CA GLY A 216 5.21 -9.72 -6.60
C GLY A 216 6.56 -9.42 -5.94
N ILE A 217 7.62 -9.20 -6.73
CA ILE A 217 8.94 -8.77 -6.23
C ILE A 217 8.83 -7.46 -5.44
N LEU A 218 8.05 -6.51 -5.93
CA LEU A 218 7.82 -5.25 -5.24
C LEU A 218 6.99 -5.46 -3.97
N ASP A 219 5.85 -6.14 -4.09
CA ASP A 219 4.90 -6.35 -3.00
C ASP A 219 5.49 -7.15 -1.82
N ILE A 220 6.34 -8.14 -2.11
CA ILE A 220 7.09 -8.88 -1.08
C ILE A 220 7.99 -7.93 -0.31
N ARG A 221 8.81 -7.12 -1.01
CA ARG A 221 9.79 -6.23 -0.35
C ARG A 221 9.12 -5.23 0.56
N ILE A 222 8.02 -4.63 0.12
CA ILE A 222 7.29 -3.61 0.87
C ILE A 222 6.21 -4.18 1.80
N MET A 223 6.03 -5.51 1.85
CA MET A 223 4.94 -6.19 2.55
C MET A 223 3.59 -5.52 2.28
N ASN A 224 3.09 -5.65 1.06
CA ASN A 224 1.81 -5.07 0.69
C ASN A 224 0.64 -5.84 1.33
N LEU A 225 -0.16 -5.17 2.14
CA LEU A 225 -1.28 -5.76 2.87
C LEU A 225 -2.59 -5.75 2.09
N ASP A 226 -2.61 -5.17 0.88
CA ASP A 226 -3.83 -4.93 0.11
C ASP A 226 -3.61 -5.01 -1.41
N ARG A 227 -2.80 -5.97 -1.90
CA ARG A 227 -2.70 -6.21 -3.34
C ARG A 227 -3.87 -7.07 -3.81
N HIS A 228 -5.01 -6.45 -4.06
CA HIS A 228 -6.15 -7.09 -4.73
C HIS A 228 -6.20 -6.80 -6.24
N ALA A 229 -7.04 -7.54 -6.99
CA ALA A 229 -7.16 -7.39 -8.45
C ALA A 229 -7.46 -5.94 -8.91
N GLY A 230 -8.35 -5.24 -8.19
CA GLY A 230 -8.65 -3.81 -8.43
C GLY A 230 -7.47 -2.84 -8.25
N ASN A 231 -6.36 -3.26 -7.61
CA ASN A 231 -5.15 -2.46 -7.45
C ASN A 231 -4.10 -2.78 -8.54
N MET A 232 -4.47 -3.53 -9.57
CA MET A 232 -3.63 -3.84 -10.73
C MET A 232 -4.35 -3.42 -12.00
N LEU A 233 -3.83 -2.40 -12.66
CA LEU A 233 -4.41 -1.88 -13.89
C LEU A 233 -3.94 -2.69 -15.09
N VAL A 234 -4.84 -2.99 -16.03
CA VAL A 234 -4.46 -3.59 -17.30
C VAL A 234 -4.18 -2.49 -18.32
N MET A 235 -2.94 -2.47 -18.82
CA MET A 235 -2.49 -1.46 -19.77
C MET A 235 -3.29 -1.52 -21.06
N LYS A 236 -3.79 -0.36 -21.50
CA LYS A 236 -4.39 -0.25 -22.83
C LYS A 236 -3.27 -0.11 -23.85
N HIS A 237 -3.09 -1.09 -24.73
CA HIS A 237 -2.24 -0.92 -25.90
C HIS A 237 -2.98 -0.04 -26.92
N ASP A 238 -2.41 1.13 -27.22
CA ASP A 238 -2.97 2.04 -28.20
C ASP A 238 -2.83 1.46 -29.62
N ARG A 239 -3.99 1.12 -30.21
CA ARG A 239 -4.33 1.02 -31.65
C ARG A 239 -4.30 -0.37 -32.33
N ASN A 240 -5.47 -0.65 -32.93
CA ASN A 240 -5.69 -1.22 -34.27
C ASN A 240 -5.37 -2.68 -34.61
N ASP A 241 -4.86 -3.52 -33.72
CA ASP A 241 -4.87 -4.97 -33.98
C ASP A 241 -6.04 -5.64 -33.27
N ALA A 242 -7.16 -5.68 -34.00
CA ALA A 242 -8.30 -6.53 -33.74
C ALA A 242 -7.95 -8.02 -33.99
N SER A 243 -6.88 -8.51 -33.36
CA SER A 243 -6.60 -9.93 -33.22
C SER A 243 -6.68 -10.28 -31.73
N TYR A 244 -7.90 -10.54 -31.25
CA TYR A 244 -8.23 -11.12 -29.94
C TYR A 244 -7.73 -12.58 -29.83
N GLY A 245 -6.45 -12.81 -30.13
CA GLY A 245 -5.84 -14.13 -30.16
C GLY A 245 -4.34 -14.02 -29.91
N GLY A 246 -3.96 -13.85 -28.64
CA GLY A 246 -2.58 -14.11 -28.19
C GLY A 246 -1.81 -12.95 -27.55
N MET A 247 -2.35 -11.74 -27.46
CA MET A 247 -1.66 -10.67 -26.73
C MET A 247 -1.86 -10.83 -25.22
N VAL A 248 -0.77 -11.15 -24.55
CA VAL A 248 -0.65 -11.14 -23.10
C VAL A 248 -0.56 -9.68 -22.63
N ALA A 249 -1.40 -9.28 -21.69
CA ALA A 249 -1.52 -7.91 -21.22
C ALA A 249 -0.51 -7.60 -20.10
N GLU A 250 0.04 -6.38 -20.14
CA GLU A 250 0.91 -5.84 -19.09
C GLU A 250 0.09 -5.20 -17.96
N LEU A 251 0.60 -5.36 -16.74
CA LEU A 251 -0.03 -4.86 -15.52
C LEU A 251 0.74 -3.68 -14.92
N VAL A 252 0.01 -2.74 -14.33
CA VAL A 252 0.59 -1.66 -13.53
C VAL A 252 0.00 -1.69 -12.12
N PRO A 253 0.84 -1.91 -11.08
CA PRO A 253 0.36 -1.83 -9.71
C PRO A 253 0.09 -0.38 -9.33
N ILE A 254 -1.06 -0.14 -8.73
CA ILE A 254 -1.43 1.14 -8.13
C ILE A 254 -1.71 0.95 -6.64
N ASP A 255 -2.04 2.05 -5.99
CA ASP A 255 -2.56 2.07 -4.61
C ASP A 255 -1.75 1.28 -3.58
N HIS A 256 -0.57 1.82 -3.25
CA HIS A 256 0.34 1.21 -2.28
C HIS A 256 0.20 1.89 -0.91
N GLY A 257 -1.03 2.22 -0.51
CA GLY A 257 -1.32 2.91 0.75
C GLY A 257 -1.18 2.02 2.00
N PHE A 258 -1.32 0.70 1.82
CA PHE A 258 -1.21 -0.31 2.88
C PHE A 258 0.07 -1.15 2.75
N CYS A 259 1.22 -0.50 2.60
CA CYS A 259 2.53 -1.15 2.59
C CYS A 259 3.46 -0.56 3.66
N LEU A 260 4.55 -1.26 3.96
CA LEU A 260 5.54 -0.91 4.99
C LEU A 260 4.92 -0.84 6.40
N PRO A 261 4.34 -1.95 6.89
CA PRO A 261 3.83 -2.03 8.26
C PRO A 261 4.95 -1.95 9.29
N GLU A 262 4.63 -1.53 10.51
CA GLU A 262 5.59 -1.44 11.63
C GLU A 262 6.00 -2.79 12.22
N TRP A 263 5.19 -3.81 12.03
CA TRP A 263 5.43 -5.17 12.48
C TRP A 263 5.02 -6.15 11.38
N LEU A 264 5.43 -7.42 11.50
CA LEU A 264 4.96 -8.44 10.58
C LEU A 264 3.44 -8.60 10.74
N ASP A 265 2.73 -8.40 9.64
CA ASP A 265 1.29 -8.55 9.53
C ASP A 265 1.00 -9.52 8.37
N ASP A 266 -0.25 -9.93 8.20
CA ASP A 266 -0.66 -10.84 7.14
C ASP A 266 -0.86 -10.10 5.81
N PRO A 267 0.05 -10.27 4.81
CA PRO A 267 -0.11 -9.61 3.54
C PRO A 267 -1.21 -10.24 2.70
N TYR A 268 -1.92 -9.45 1.90
CA TYR A 268 -2.86 -9.95 0.90
C TYR A 268 -2.27 -9.82 -0.50
N PHE A 269 -2.05 -10.97 -1.15
CA PHE A 269 -1.47 -11.06 -2.49
C PHE A 269 -2.43 -11.79 -3.45
N GLU A 270 -3.18 -11.05 -4.25
CA GLU A 270 -4.05 -11.63 -5.29
C GLU A 270 -3.28 -12.52 -6.26
N TRP A 271 -2.08 -12.06 -6.66
CA TRP A 271 -1.22 -12.80 -7.60
C TRP A 271 -0.75 -14.15 -7.07
N LEU A 272 -0.84 -14.40 -5.75
CA LEU A 272 -0.43 -15.67 -5.13
C LEU A 272 -1.23 -16.86 -5.68
N HIS A 273 -2.46 -16.60 -6.14
CA HIS A 273 -3.38 -17.61 -6.66
C HIS A 273 -3.32 -17.73 -8.19
N TRP A 274 -2.46 -16.95 -8.85
CA TRP A 274 -2.36 -16.95 -10.30
C TRP A 274 -1.30 -17.95 -10.76
N PRO A 275 -1.56 -18.73 -11.84
CA PRO A 275 -0.60 -19.72 -12.35
C PRO A 275 0.79 -19.15 -12.64
N GLN A 276 0.86 -17.88 -13.04
CA GLN A 276 2.09 -17.15 -13.29
C GLN A 276 3.03 -17.12 -12.09
N ALA A 277 2.51 -16.98 -10.86
CA ALA A 277 3.36 -16.91 -9.67
C ALA A 277 4.07 -18.24 -9.36
N SER A 278 3.55 -19.35 -9.87
CA SER A 278 4.17 -20.68 -9.73
C SER A 278 5.25 -20.95 -10.78
N ILE A 279 5.47 -20.04 -11.72
CA ILE A 279 6.53 -20.16 -12.74
C ILE A 279 7.86 -19.71 -12.10
N PRO A 280 8.98 -20.42 -12.37
CA PRO A 280 10.29 -19.97 -11.90
C PRO A 280 10.64 -18.55 -12.39
N PHE A 281 11.34 -17.79 -11.56
CA PHE A 281 11.90 -16.51 -11.98
C PHE A 281 12.81 -16.69 -13.20
N SER A 282 12.74 -15.75 -14.14
CA SER A 282 13.66 -15.63 -15.26
C SER A 282 15.05 -15.19 -14.79
N ASP A 283 16.08 -15.42 -15.62
CA ASP A 283 17.45 -14.97 -15.35
C ASP A 283 17.52 -13.45 -15.11
N TYR A 284 16.68 -12.68 -15.83
CA TYR A 284 16.59 -11.23 -15.66
C TYR A 284 16.07 -10.84 -14.27
N GLU A 285 15.03 -11.51 -13.79
CA GLU A 285 14.47 -11.27 -12.46
C GLU A 285 15.43 -11.72 -11.36
N LEU A 286 16.08 -12.88 -11.52
CA LEU A 286 17.10 -13.37 -10.60
C LEU A 286 18.29 -12.42 -10.51
N GLU A 287 18.78 -11.93 -11.66
CA GLU A 287 19.86 -10.93 -11.70
C GLU A 287 19.43 -9.65 -10.97
N TYR A 288 18.22 -9.15 -11.22
CA TYR A 288 17.67 -7.98 -10.53
C TYR A 288 17.60 -8.19 -9.01
N ILE A 289 17.00 -9.30 -8.55
CA ILE A 289 16.86 -9.64 -7.13
C ILE A 289 18.24 -9.76 -6.47
N SER A 290 19.20 -10.40 -7.14
CA SER A 290 20.57 -10.57 -6.62
C SER A 290 21.29 -9.24 -6.35
N LYS A 291 20.93 -8.17 -7.08
CA LYS A 291 21.51 -6.82 -6.96
C LYS A 291 20.82 -5.90 -5.96
N LEU A 292 19.65 -6.28 -5.41
CA LEU A 292 18.95 -5.49 -4.40
C LEU A 292 19.82 -5.29 -3.15
N ASP A 293 19.85 -4.09 -2.60
CA ASP A 293 20.57 -3.78 -1.37
C ASP A 293 19.58 -3.21 -0.33
N PRO A 294 19.13 -4.02 0.64
CA PRO A 294 18.13 -3.59 1.61
C PRO A 294 18.59 -2.42 2.48
N PHE A 295 19.88 -2.29 2.75
CA PHE A 295 20.40 -1.22 3.60
C PHE A 295 20.49 0.10 2.84
N LYS A 296 20.89 0.05 1.57
CA LYS A 296 20.85 1.22 0.70
C LYS A 296 19.42 1.70 0.46
N ASP A 297 18.48 0.78 0.26
CA ASP A 297 17.06 1.12 0.14
C ASP A 297 16.54 1.75 1.46
N ALA A 298 16.94 1.23 2.61
CA ALA A 298 16.61 1.78 3.92
C ALA A 298 17.16 3.20 4.13
N GLU A 299 18.41 3.47 3.71
CA GLU A 299 19.00 4.82 3.75
C GLU A 299 18.20 5.81 2.90
N VAL A 300 17.79 5.40 1.69
CA VAL A 300 16.94 6.22 0.83
C VAL A 300 15.61 6.52 1.52
N LEU A 301 14.96 5.52 2.13
CA LEU A 301 13.69 5.74 2.84
C LEU A 301 13.85 6.65 4.06
N ARG A 302 14.93 6.50 4.85
CA ARG A 302 15.21 7.39 5.99
C ARG A 302 15.41 8.84 5.55
N ALA A 303 16.09 9.05 4.42
CA ALA A 303 16.33 10.37 3.87
C ALA A 303 15.07 10.98 3.24
N ASP A 304 14.35 10.19 2.45
CA ASP A 304 13.23 10.67 1.64
C ASP A 304 11.90 10.68 2.40
N ILE A 305 11.69 9.83 3.40
CA ILE A 305 10.44 9.73 4.16
C ILE A 305 10.76 9.71 5.68
N PRO A 306 11.20 10.84 6.26
CA PRO A 306 11.66 10.89 7.66
C PRO A 306 10.56 10.60 8.70
N LEU A 307 9.28 10.65 8.31
CA LEU A 307 8.17 10.22 9.17
C LEU A 307 7.97 8.71 9.19
N LEU A 308 8.52 7.97 8.22
CA LEU A 308 8.43 6.52 8.21
C LEU A 308 9.26 5.98 9.36
N ARG A 309 8.63 5.20 10.23
CA ARG A 309 9.31 4.68 11.41
C ARG A 309 10.34 3.62 11.08
N GLU A 310 11.37 3.57 11.92
CA GLU A 310 12.48 2.63 11.79
C GLU A 310 11.99 1.17 11.80
N SER A 311 10.92 0.86 12.54
CA SER A 311 10.32 -0.48 12.55
C SER A 311 9.81 -0.92 11.17
N ALA A 312 9.16 -0.02 10.43
CA ALA A 312 8.71 -0.28 9.06
C ALA A 312 9.88 -0.42 8.07
N ILE A 313 10.94 0.37 8.25
CA ILE A 313 12.19 0.23 7.48
C ILE A 313 12.84 -1.13 7.76
N ARG A 314 12.83 -1.60 9.01
CA ARG A 314 13.34 -2.93 9.36
C ARG A 314 12.50 -4.05 8.73
N VAL A 315 11.18 -3.92 8.65
CA VAL A 315 10.32 -4.87 7.90
C VAL A 315 10.75 -4.95 6.43
N LEU A 316 11.00 -3.83 5.74
CA LEU A 316 11.53 -3.82 4.37
C LEU A 316 12.84 -4.61 4.25
N ILE A 317 13.76 -4.41 5.20
CA ILE A 317 15.06 -5.11 5.21
C ILE A 317 14.83 -6.63 5.34
N VAL A 318 14.05 -7.07 6.32
CA VAL A 318 13.75 -8.49 6.55
C VAL A 318 13.11 -9.11 5.31
N CYS A 319 12.08 -8.48 4.75
CA CYS A 319 11.39 -8.94 3.54
C CYS A 319 12.32 -9.03 2.32
N THR A 320 13.22 -8.06 2.15
CA THR A 320 14.16 -8.04 1.03
C THR A 320 15.23 -9.14 1.18
N ILE A 321 15.70 -9.41 2.41
CA ILE A 321 16.62 -10.52 2.68
C ILE A 321 15.95 -11.87 2.39
N LEU A 322 14.70 -12.05 2.84
CA LEU A 322 13.90 -13.24 2.54
C LEU A 322 13.81 -13.48 1.03
N LEU A 323 13.39 -12.47 0.26
CA LEU A 323 13.26 -12.54 -1.19
C LEU A 323 14.58 -12.96 -1.86
N LYS A 324 15.69 -12.30 -1.49
CA LYS A 324 17.01 -12.59 -2.07
C LYS A 324 17.44 -14.02 -1.83
N GLN A 325 17.33 -14.51 -0.59
CA GLN A 325 17.77 -15.86 -0.25
C GLN A 325 16.84 -16.93 -0.83
N ALA A 326 15.52 -16.71 -0.80
CA ALA A 326 14.56 -17.64 -1.38
C ALA A 326 14.72 -17.77 -2.90
N ALA A 327 14.88 -16.64 -3.61
CA ALA A 327 15.13 -16.64 -5.05
C ALA A 327 16.47 -17.33 -5.39
N ALA A 328 17.55 -17.08 -4.63
CA ALA A 328 18.82 -17.80 -4.79
C ALA A 328 18.70 -19.31 -4.47
N ALA A 329 17.73 -19.68 -3.62
CA ALA A 329 17.38 -21.06 -3.37
C ALA A 329 16.48 -21.68 -4.46
N GLY A 330 16.06 -20.91 -5.47
CA GLY A 330 15.24 -21.40 -6.57
C GLY A 330 13.75 -21.49 -6.27
N LEU A 331 13.28 -20.85 -5.18
CA LEU A 331 11.84 -20.74 -4.91
C LEU A 331 11.18 -19.80 -5.93
N CYS A 332 9.99 -20.16 -6.40
CA CYS A 332 9.16 -19.30 -7.25
C CYS A 332 8.41 -18.24 -6.43
N LEU A 333 7.77 -17.30 -7.11
CA LEU A 333 7.07 -16.20 -6.46
C LEU A 333 5.95 -16.70 -5.51
N ALA A 334 5.20 -17.73 -5.93
CA ALA A 334 4.12 -18.31 -5.13
C ALA A 334 4.63 -18.96 -3.83
N GLU A 335 5.75 -19.68 -3.88
CA GLU A 335 6.35 -20.29 -2.69
C GLU A 335 6.79 -19.23 -1.67
N ILE A 336 7.35 -18.11 -2.15
CA ILE A 336 7.75 -17.00 -1.27
C ILE A 336 6.52 -16.32 -0.68
N GLY A 337 5.49 -16.04 -1.50
CA GLY A 337 4.23 -15.48 -1.01
C GLY A 337 3.56 -16.34 0.05
N GLN A 338 3.51 -17.67 -0.15
CA GLN A 338 2.97 -18.63 0.82
C GLN A 338 3.73 -18.66 2.15
N MET A 339 5.04 -18.38 2.13
CA MET A 339 5.82 -18.26 3.36
C MET A 339 5.46 -17.02 4.17
N MET A 340 5.01 -15.95 3.50
CA MET A 340 4.66 -14.68 4.13
C MET A 340 3.21 -14.63 4.62
N THR A 341 2.29 -15.29 3.91
CA THR A 341 0.86 -15.31 4.25
C THR A 341 0.54 -16.33 5.34
N ARG A 342 -0.35 -15.97 6.26
CA ARG A 342 -0.86 -16.86 7.30
C ARG A 342 -1.78 -17.93 6.71
N LYS A 343 -1.91 -19.04 7.44
CA LYS A 343 -2.80 -20.14 7.04
C LYS A 343 -3.97 -20.22 8.00
N PHE A 344 -5.17 -20.34 7.44
CA PHE A 344 -6.36 -20.67 8.22
C PHE A 344 -6.51 -22.19 8.29
N SER A 345 -6.60 -22.73 9.49
CA SER A 345 -6.81 -24.17 9.72
C SER A 345 -7.63 -24.37 10.99
N GLY A 346 -8.72 -25.14 10.89
CA GLY A 346 -9.55 -25.48 12.06
C GLY A 346 -10.21 -24.26 12.75
N GLY A 347 -10.47 -23.18 12.02
CA GLY A 347 -11.05 -21.95 12.57
C GLY A 347 -10.05 -21.07 13.33
N GLN A 348 -8.76 -21.39 13.28
CA GLN A 348 -7.68 -20.57 13.83
C GLN A 348 -6.75 -20.10 12.73
N GLU A 349 -6.26 -18.88 12.89
CA GLU A 349 -5.22 -18.27 12.07
C GLU A 349 -3.87 -18.63 12.66
N LEU A 350 -3.03 -19.31 11.87
CA LEU A 350 -1.69 -19.73 12.29
C LEU A 350 -0.65 -18.73 11.77
N PRO A 351 0.38 -18.40 12.57
CA PRO A 351 1.47 -17.56 12.12
C PRO A 351 2.11 -18.11 10.84
N SER A 352 2.51 -17.21 9.94
CA SER A 352 3.16 -17.57 8.68
C SER A 352 4.53 -18.22 8.92
N GLU A 353 5.09 -18.87 7.89
CA GLU A 353 6.43 -19.45 8.01
C GLU A 353 7.48 -18.37 8.32
N MET A 354 7.34 -17.20 7.70
CA MET A 354 8.17 -16.02 7.96
C MET A 354 8.07 -15.54 9.41
N GLU A 355 6.85 -15.42 9.95
CA GLU A 355 6.61 -15.02 11.34
C GLU A 355 7.26 -16.02 12.31
N ASN A 356 7.07 -17.32 12.08
CA ASN A 356 7.69 -18.38 12.88
C ASN A 356 9.23 -18.34 12.85
N ILE A 357 9.82 -18.07 11.69
CA ILE A 357 11.28 -17.90 11.55
C ILE A 357 11.72 -16.69 12.38
N CYS A 358 11.06 -15.54 12.24
CA CYS A 358 11.43 -14.32 12.97
C CYS A 358 11.29 -14.48 14.49
N LEU A 359 10.24 -15.18 14.96
CA LEU A 359 10.08 -15.51 16.38
C LEU A 359 11.23 -16.39 16.90
N LYS A 360 11.61 -17.42 16.14
CA LYS A 360 12.75 -18.27 16.50
C LYS A 360 14.04 -17.47 16.61
N VAL A 361 14.31 -16.59 15.65
CA VAL A 361 15.48 -15.70 15.68
C VAL A 361 15.46 -14.79 16.91
N LYS A 362 14.32 -14.15 17.21
CA LYS A 362 14.15 -13.30 18.40
C LYS A 362 14.39 -14.05 19.71
N CYS A 363 14.13 -15.36 19.76
CA CYS A 363 14.43 -16.21 20.92
C CYS A 363 15.91 -16.62 21.02
N CYS A 364 16.66 -16.59 19.91
CA CYS A 364 18.07 -16.98 19.86
C CYS A 364 19.04 -15.84 20.14
N ILE A 365 18.62 -14.58 19.96
CA ILE A 365 19.50 -13.43 20.21
C ILE A 365 19.64 -13.16 21.73
N PRO A 366 20.88 -12.93 22.24
CA PRO A 366 21.08 -12.50 23.61
C PRO A 366 20.41 -11.14 23.83
N ARG A 367 19.57 -11.03 24.87
CA ARG A 367 19.06 -9.72 25.31
C ARG A 367 19.98 -9.14 26.36
N ASP A 368 20.29 -7.86 26.27
CA ASP A 368 21.04 -7.17 27.31
C ASP A 368 20.24 -7.21 28.63
N SER A 369 20.91 -7.64 29.70
CA SER A 369 20.33 -7.91 31.03
C SER A 369 19.80 -6.67 31.77
N HIS A 370 19.73 -5.51 31.11
CA HIS A 370 19.24 -4.26 31.69
C HIS A 370 17.74 -3.99 31.43
N SER A 371 17.03 -4.92 30.77
CA SER A 371 15.59 -4.82 30.51
C SER A 371 14.72 -5.76 31.38
N GLU A 372 15.02 -5.88 32.67
CA GLU A 372 14.13 -6.55 33.64
C GLU A 372 13.14 -5.61 34.33
N ASN A 373 12.84 -4.43 33.76
CA ASN A 373 11.86 -3.51 34.34
C ASN A 373 10.72 -3.07 33.40
N CYS A 374 10.30 -3.95 32.48
CA CYS A 374 9.03 -3.80 31.76
C CYS A 374 7.91 -4.59 32.46
N LYS A 375 7.78 -4.42 33.77
CA LYS A 375 6.57 -4.72 34.53
C LYS A 375 6.29 -3.56 35.49
N GLU A 376 6.00 -2.37 34.94
CA GLU A 376 5.00 -1.44 35.47
C GLU A 376 5.05 -0.07 34.78
N LYS A 377 3.87 0.33 34.26
CA LYS A 377 3.38 1.69 34.00
C LYS A 377 3.94 2.47 32.80
N THR A 378 3.12 2.50 31.76
CA THR A 378 2.80 3.76 31.06
C THR A 378 1.30 3.78 30.72
N GLU A 379 0.54 4.60 31.43
CA GLU A 379 -0.78 5.04 30.97
C GLU A 379 -0.58 5.90 29.72
N GLY A 380 -1.22 5.52 28.61
CA GLY A 380 -1.32 6.37 27.41
C GLY A 380 -0.63 5.89 26.12
N GLY A 381 -0.06 4.69 26.08
CA GLY A 381 0.50 4.09 24.85
C GLY A 381 -0.32 2.87 24.40
N SER A 382 -0.69 2.80 23.12
CA SER A 382 -1.34 1.64 22.51
C SER A 382 -0.59 0.36 22.87
N LYS A 383 -1.23 -0.52 23.65
CA LYS A 383 -0.69 -1.86 23.94
C LYS A 383 -0.38 -2.55 22.61
N CYS A 384 0.85 -3.00 22.43
CA CYS A 384 1.11 -4.12 21.50
C CYS A 384 0.38 -5.32 22.12
N GLU A 385 -0.55 -5.93 21.38
CA GLU A 385 -1.16 -7.17 21.81
C GLU A 385 -0.06 -8.26 21.76
N ASP A 386 -0.18 -9.29 22.60
CA ASP A 386 0.87 -10.26 23.00
C ASP A 386 1.39 -11.18 21.86
N GLY A 387 1.26 -10.77 20.60
CA GLY A 387 1.59 -11.53 19.39
C GLY A 387 2.20 -10.75 18.22
N ASP A 388 2.35 -9.41 18.30
CA ASP A 388 2.89 -8.61 17.19
C ASP A 388 4.43 -8.74 17.08
N ILE A 389 4.94 -9.18 15.92
CA ILE A 389 6.39 -9.30 15.67
C ILE A 389 6.91 -7.98 15.12
N SER A 390 7.15 -7.03 16.02
CA SER A 390 7.83 -5.76 15.71
C SER A 390 9.36 -5.96 15.66
N PHE A 391 10.06 -5.12 14.90
CA PHE A 391 11.52 -5.04 14.97
C PHE A 391 12.00 -3.71 15.56
N GLY A 392 11.10 -2.81 15.92
CA GLY A 392 11.47 -1.47 16.43
C GLY A 392 12.02 -1.47 17.86
N ASP A 393 11.79 -2.55 18.60
CA ASP A 393 12.22 -2.76 19.98
C ASP A 393 13.71 -3.12 20.11
N LEU A 394 14.32 -3.63 19.03
CA LEU A 394 15.70 -4.11 19.05
C LEU A 394 16.69 -2.93 19.04
N ASN A 395 17.65 -2.93 19.95
CA ASN A 395 18.77 -1.99 19.88
C ASN A 395 19.67 -2.31 18.66
N GLN A 396 20.69 -1.48 18.38
CA GLN A 396 21.53 -1.67 17.19
C GLN A 396 22.27 -3.02 17.19
N GLY A 397 22.83 -3.43 18.34
CA GLY A 397 23.54 -4.70 18.46
C GLY A 397 22.60 -5.91 18.35
N GLU A 398 21.42 -5.83 18.98
CA GLU A 398 20.37 -6.86 18.87
C GLU A 398 19.85 -6.98 17.42
N TRP A 399 19.73 -5.87 16.70
CA TRP A 399 19.31 -5.84 15.30
C TRP A 399 20.34 -6.48 14.37
N GLU A 400 21.63 -6.19 14.57
CA GLU A 400 22.72 -6.82 13.82
C GLU A 400 22.77 -8.34 14.07
N ALA A 401 22.68 -8.75 15.33
CA ALA A 401 22.59 -10.17 15.71
C ALA A 401 21.34 -10.85 15.14
N PHE A 402 20.19 -10.16 15.13
CA PHE A 402 18.96 -10.66 14.52
C PHE A 402 19.18 -10.94 13.03
N LEU A 403 19.78 -10.01 12.29
CA LEU A 403 19.98 -10.17 10.84
C LEU A 403 20.95 -11.31 10.50
N GLU A 404 21.99 -11.49 11.30
CA GLU A 404 22.95 -12.59 11.13
C GLU A 404 22.24 -13.95 11.30
N VAL A 405 21.59 -14.15 12.45
CA VAL A 405 20.89 -15.40 12.77
C VAL A 405 19.72 -15.64 11.83
N TYR A 406 18.98 -14.58 11.43
CA TYR A 406 17.92 -14.68 10.44
C TYR A 406 18.45 -15.17 9.09
N GLY A 407 19.57 -14.61 8.63
CA GLY A 407 20.20 -15.01 7.38
C GLY A 407 20.72 -16.45 7.40
N GLU A 408 21.14 -16.98 8.54
CA GLU A 408 21.55 -18.38 8.70
C GLU A 408 20.37 -19.34 8.73
N LEU A 409 19.34 -19.01 9.51
CA LEU A 409 18.16 -19.85 9.66
C LEU A 409 17.40 -19.97 8.33
N LEU A 410 17.31 -18.88 7.56
CA LEU A 410 16.74 -18.92 6.21
C LEU A 410 17.50 -19.88 5.27
N ARG A 411 18.83 -19.82 5.25
CA ARG A 411 19.66 -20.75 4.46
C ARG A 411 19.36 -22.21 4.81
N SER A 412 19.31 -22.54 6.10
CA SER A 412 18.97 -23.88 6.57
C SER A 412 17.56 -24.30 6.15
N VAL A 413 16.55 -23.44 6.31
CA VAL A 413 15.16 -23.70 5.88
C VAL A 413 15.11 -24.02 4.38
N PHE A 414 15.84 -23.27 3.55
CA PHE A 414 15.83 -23.47 2.11
C PHE A 414 16.63 -24.69 1.65
N GLU A 415 17.72 -25.03 2.32
CA GLU A 415 18.45 -26.29 2.09
C GLU A 415 17.56 -27.50 2.39
N ASP A 416 16.82 -27.47 3.49
CA ASP A 416 15.86 -28.52 3.84
C ASP A 416 14.76 -28.68 2.80
N LYS A 417 14.22 -27.56 2.26
CA LYS A 417 13.22 -27.58 1.19
C LYS A 417 13.78 -28.19 -0.10
N LYS A 418 15.03 -27.88 -0.46
CA LYS A 418 15.72 -28.50 -1.62
C LYS A 418 15.90 -30.01 -1.43
N CYS A 419 16.30 -30.45 -0.23
CA CYS A 419 16.47 -31.88 0.07
C CYS A 419 15.15 -32.64 -0.01
N LYS A 420 14.06 -32.07 0.52
CA LYS A 420 12.72 -32.65 0.42
C LYS A 420 12.25 -32.75 -1.03
N SER A 421 12.37 -31.68 -1.82
CA SER A 421 12.00 -31.70 -3.25
C SER A 421 12.75 -32.78 -4.04
N LYS A 422 14.05 -32.95 -3.81
CA LYS A 422 14.85 -34.02 -4.44
C LYS A 422 14.40 -35.42 -4.03
N SER A 423 14.07 -35.63 -2.74
CA SER A 423 13.59 -36.93 -2.24
C SER A 423 12.26 -37.34 -2.89
N TRP A 424 11.34 -36.39 -3.06
CA TRP A 424 10.06 -36.62 -3.74
C TRP A 424 10.25 -36.98 -5.22
N ASN A 425 11.12 -36.25 -5.94
CA ASN A 425 11.42 -36.56 -7.34
C ASN A 425 12.11 -37.94 -7.52
N ILE A 426 12.89 -38.40 -6.54
CA ILE A 426 13.50 -39.74 -6.59
C ILE A 426 12.44 -40.83 -6.39
N MET A 427 11.47 -40.63 -5.49
CA MET A 427 10.40 -41.60 -5.25
C MET A 427 9.46 -41.74 -6.46
N GLU A 428 9.10 -40.64 -7.14
CA GLU A 428 8.28 -40.70 -8.37
C GLU A 428 9.01 -41.35 -9.55
N VAL A 429 10.33 -41.23 -9.65
CA VAL A 429 11.13 -41.88 -10.71
C VAL A 429 11.34 -43.38 -10.44
N THR A 430 11.15 -43.85 -9.21
CA THR A 430 11.24 -45.27 -8.86
C THR A 430 9.91 -46.03 -8.95
N GLU A 431 8.79 -45.35 -9.21
CA GLU A 431 7.46 -45.96 -9.38
C GLU A 431 6.96 -45.99 -10.84
N LEU A 432 7.83 -45.68 -11.81
CA LEU A 432 7.65 -45.90 -13.25
C LEU A 432 8.60 -46.99 -13.76
#